data_AF-D0S9Y8-F1
#
_entry.id   AF-D0S9Y8-F1
#
_cell.length_a   1.000
_cell.length_b   1.000
_cell.length_c   1.000
_cell.angle_alpha   90.00
_cell.angle_beta   90.00
_cell.angle_gamma   90.00
#
_symmetry.space_group_name_H-M   'P 1'
#
loop_
_entity.id
_entity.type
_entity.pdbx_description
1 polymer ?
#
loop_
_entity_poly.entity_id
_entity_poly.type
_entity_poly.pdbx_seq_one_letter_code
_entity_poly.pdbx_strand_id
1 'polypeptide(L)'
;MEIQNKQVAEYKKAYRKWAESKGKEQEPLSPKKIFANTTLEPLVGSLIREEYKNIALESSDGGDVLNGHNFTSETAKANMTILTKIFDNGHVERNRSKSNLESSGEAFHVRLSIHLMAQPVVIQEVIKGKVMGEIGLLPRFIFVSPKSLVGTRFLKIEDLNRNILDDERLASYYERCNSLIGNWHDSIMNEDMNDSRPMLEMSLSAKKAFINIYNAIEGAQSATGKFSDLSAEASRAGELILRLSTVFAFFEGIDKVEEQHIKNASKIVLHSLEEWLKYTVQESLHNPEATKLLELLLKKYKITGKTYLLKSSINQLSRKLKDLNIRDSAIEYLSLLDDVKVINIDDKEYVVLNPKYTLN
;
A
#
# COMPACT_ATOMS: atom_id res chain seq x y z
N MET A 1 -19.77 -11.02 -8.54
CA MET A 1 -20.33 -11.26 -7.19
C MET A 1 -21.21 -12.51 -7.15
N GLU A 2 -22.17 -12.67 -8.07
CA GLU A 2 -23.05 -13.87 -8.12
C GLU A 2 -22.31 -15.20 -8.31
N ILE A 3 -21.30 -15.24 -9.17
CA ILE A 3 -20.48 -16.45 -9.41
C ILE A 3 -19.75 -16.90 -8.13
N GLN A 4 -19.13 -15.96 -7.41
CA GLN A 4 -18.44 -16.24 -6.15
C GLN A 4 -19.42 -16.73 -5.08
N ASN A 5 -20.63 -16.16 -5.01
CA ASN A 5 -21.67 -16.62 -4.08
C ASN A 5 -22.11 -18.06 -4.38
N LYS A 6 -22.22 -18.44 -5.66
CA LYS A 6 -22.55 -19.80 -6.09
C LYS A 6 -21.45 -20.80 -5.70
N GLN A 7 -20.19 -20.48 -6.01
CA GLN A 7 -19.04 -21.33 -5.67
C GLN A 7 -18.89 -21.50 -4.15
N VAL A 8 -19.11 -20.45 -3.37
CA VAL A 8 -19.08 -20.53 -1.90
C VAL A 8 -20.23 -21.41 -1.37
N ALA A 9 -21.42 -21.36 -1.98
CA ALA A 9 -22.53 -22.22 -1.60
C ALA A 9 -22.24 -23.70 -1.91
N GLU A 10 -21.68 -23.99 -3.09
CA GLU A 10 -21.25 -25.34 -3.49
C GLU A 10 -20.16 -25.89 -2.57
N TYR A 11 -19.12 -25.07 -2.29
CA TYR A 11 -18.08 -25.40 -1.31
C TYR A 11 -18.67 -25.72 0.07
N LYS A 12 -19.57 -24.88 0.61
CA LYS A 12 -20.20 -25.12 1.91
C LYS A 12 -20.97 -26.44 1.95
N LYS A 13 -21.60 -26.84 0.84
CA LYS A 13 -22.29 -28.13 0.73
C LYS A 13 -21.30 -29.30 0.73
N ALA A 14 -20.24 -29.21 -0.07
CA ALA A 14 -19.17 -30.22 -0.10
C ALA A 14 -18.49 -30.36 1.27
N TYR A 15 -18.21 -29.24 1.94
CA TYR A 15 -17.55 -29.21 3.24
C TYR A 15 -18.39 -29.90 4.32
N ARG A 16 -19.71 -29.69 4.34
CA ARG A 16 -20.61 -30.40 5.27
C ARG A 16 -20.57 -31.91 5.05
N LYS A 17 -20.62 -32.34 3.78
CA LYS A 17 -20.54 -33.77 3.43
C LYS A 17 -19.20 -34.38 3.85
N TRP A 18 -18.10 -33.67 3.63
CA TRP A 18 -16.78 -34.07 4.10
C TRP A 18 -16.71 -34.19 5.63
N ALA A 19 -17.23 -33.20 6.37
CA ALA A 19 -17.25 -33.22 7.83
C ALA A 19 -18.04 -34.43 8.39
N GLU A 20 -19.15 -34.79 7.72
CA GLU A 20 -19.95 -35.98 8.04
C GLU A 20 -19.21 -37.30 7.72
N SER A 21 -18.29 -37.29 6.74
CA SER A 21 -17.50 -38.46 6.33
C SER A 21 -16.47 -38.92 7.36
N LYS A 22 -16.19 -38.10 8.40
CA LYS A 22 -15.15 -38.33 9.43
C LYS A 22 -13.77 -38.65 8.83
N GLY A 23 -13.39 -37.94 7.77
CA GLY A 23 -12.06 -38.05 7.14
C GLY A 23 -11.92 -39.21 6.14
N LYS A 24 -13.03 -39.82 5.69
CA LYS A 24 -13.03 -40.84 4.64
C LYS A 24 -12.98 -40.25 3.23
N GLU A 25 -13.46 -39.02 3.07
CA GLU A 25 -13.36 -38.25 1.82
C GLU A 25 -12.25 -37.19 1.95
N GLN A 26 -11.71 -36.72 0.82
CA GLN A 26 -10.77 -35.62 0.78
C GLN A 26 -11.48 -34.30 1.16
N GLU A 27 -10.82 -33.46 1.96
CA GLU A 27 -11.35 -32.13 2.30
C GLU A 27 -11.49 -31.28 1.03
N PRO A 28 -12.67 -30.69 0.76
CA PRO A 28 -12.84 -29.84 -0.41
C PRO A 28 -12.03 -28.56 -0.26
N LEU A 29 -11.42 -28.09 -1.35
CA LEU A 29 -10.68 -26.84 -1.35
C LEU A 29 -11.62 -25.64 -1.39
N SER A 30 -11.33 -24.63 -0.58
CA SER A 30 -12.07 -23.38 -0.58
C SER A 30 -11.79 -22.58 -1.87
N PRO A 31 -12.83 -22.05 -2.55
CA PRO A 31 -12.65 -21.22 -3.74
C PRO A 31 -12.11 -19.81 -3.43
N LYS A 32 -11.98 -19.45 -2.13
CA LYS A 32 -11.54 -18.13 -1.70
C LYS A 32 -10.05 -17.91 -1.99
N LYS A 33 -9.73 -17.00 -2.90
CA LYS A 33 -8.34 -16.57 -3.21
C LYS A 33 -7.98 -15.18 -2.64
N ILE A 34 -8.98 -14.39 -2.22
CA ILE A 34 -8.80 -13.05 -1.66
C ILE A 34 -9.15 -13.07 -0.17
N PHE A 35 -8.21 -12.61 0.66
CA PHE A 35 -8.32 -12.56 2.11
C PHE A 35 -8.27 -11.11 2.58
N ALA A 36 -9.17 -10.70 3.46
CA ALA A 36 -9.18 -9.34 4.01
C ALA A 36 -8.71 -9.26 5.46
N ASN A 37 -9.10 -10.25 6.27
CA ASN A 37 -8.71 -10.37 7.65
C ASN A 37 -8.26 -11.82 7.91
N THR A 38 -6.94 -12.04 7.92
CA THR A 38 -6.34 -13.34 8.21
C THR A 38 -4.95 -13.16 8.82
N THR A 39 -4.56 -14.10 9.67
CA THR A 39 -3.17 -14.18 10.13
C THR A 39 -2.31 -14.85 9.06
N LEU A 40 -1.01 -14.59 9.07
CA LEU A 40 -0.09 -15.14 8.09
C LEU A 40 0.06 -16.66 8.25
N GLU A 41 -0.12 -17.18 9.47
CA GLU A 41 0.09 -18.60 9.77
C GLU A 41 -0.85 -19.54 9.00
N PRO A 42 -2.18 -19.37 9.02
CA PRO A 42 -3.10 -20.17 8.20
C PRO A 42 -2.84 -20.03 6.70
N LEU A 43 -2.50 -18.81 6.25
CA LEU A 43 -2.24 -18.50 4.85
C LEU A 43 -0.95 -19.16 4.35
N VAL A 44 0.12 -19.16 5.15
CA VAL A 44 1.36 -19.90 4.87
C VAL A 44 1.12 -21.40 4.88
N GLY A 45 0.35 -21.90 5.86
CA GLY A 45 0.02 -23.32 5.94
C GLY A 45 -0.75 -23.80 4.70
N SER A 46 -1.67 -22.99 4.18
CA SER A 46 -2.44 -23.34 2.99
C SER A 46 -1.61 -23.32 1.70
N LEU A 47 -0.57 -22.49 1.64
CA LEU A 47 0.42 -22.53 0.55
C LEU A 47 1.27 -23.82 0.61
N ILE A 48 1.74 -24.20 1.81
CA ILE A 48 2.55 -25.42 2.02
C ILE A 48 1.76 -26.70 1.72
N ARG A 49 0.48 -26.75 2.10
CA ARG A 49 -0.42 -27.87 1.78
C ARG A 49 -0.91 -27.87 0.33
N GLU A 50 -0.38 -26.96 -0.50
CA GLU A 50 -0.75 -26.84 -1.91
C GLU A 50 -2.24 -26.56 -2.16
N GLU A 51 -2.96 -26.05 -1.16
CA GLU A 51 -4.37 -25.61 -1.31
C GLU A 51 -4.45 -24.36 -2.20
N TYR A 52 -3.38 -23.57 -2.21
CA TYR A 52 -3.26 -22.36 -3.01
C TYR A 52 -1.84 -22.19 -3.57
N LYS A 53 -1.77 -21.65 -4.79
CA LYS A 53 -0.53 -21.10 -5.36
C LYS A 53 -0.57 -19.58 -5.56
N ASN A 54 -1.75 -19.03 -5.81
CA ASN A 54 -1.94 -17.60 -6.06
C ASN A 54 -3.04 -17.09 -5.14
N ILE A 55 -2.73 -16.09 -4.33
CA ILE A 55 -3.63 -15.50 -3.34
C ILE A 55 -3.40 -13.99 -3.22
N ALA A 56 -4.40 -13.28 -2.73
CA ALA A 56 -4.32 -11.87 -2.43
C ALA A 56 -4.74 -11.58 -0.98
N LEU A 57 -3.99 -10.70 -0.32
CA LEU A 57 -4.36 -10.06 0.93
C LEU A 57 -4.80 -8.62 0.59
N GLU A 58 -6.10 -8.36 0.64
CA GLU A 58 -6.68 -7.07 0.30
C GLU A 58 -7.50 -6.52 1.46
N SER A 59 -7.15 -5.33 1.95
CA SER A 59 -7.93 -4.65 2.98
C SER A 59 -8.16 -3.19 2.66
N SER A 60 -9.43 -2.76 2.76
CA SER A 60 -9.81 -1.34 2.76
C SER A 60 -9.53 -0.66 4.12
N ASP A 61 -9.22 -1.44 5.15
CA ASP A 61 -8.71 -0.98 6.44
C ASP A 61 -7.37 -1.68 6.75
N GLY A 62 -6.30 -1.05 6.31
CA GLY A 62 -4.94 -1.54 6.49
C GLY A 62 -4.51 -1.50 7.95
N GLY A 63 -5.24 -0.83 8.86
CA GLY A 63 -4.99 -0.87 10.29
C GLY A 63 -5.08 -2.29 10.84
N ASP A 64 -6.11 -3.05 10.43
CA ASP A 64 -6.29 -4.45 10.85
C ASP A 64 -5.12 -5.33 10.45
N VAL A 65 -4.54 -5.07 9.28
CA VAL A 65 -3.42 -5.84 8.76
C VAL A 65 -2.12 -5.36 9.42
N LEU A 66 -1.79 -4.07 9.33
CA LEU A 66 -0.52 -3.45 9.72
C LEU A 66 -0.35 -3.35 11.25
N ASN A 67 -1.42 -3.11 12.00
CA ASN A 67 -1.40 -3.10 13.47
C ASN A 67 -1.86 -4.44 14.08
N GLY A 68 -2.28 -5.38 13.23
CA GLY A 68 -2.70 -6.72 13.64
C GLY A 68 -1.55 -7.63 14.07
N HIS A 69 -1.90 -8.81 14.58
CA HIS A 69 -0.97 -9.81 15.10
C HIS A 69 0.15 -10.21 14.12
N ASN A 70 -0.06 -10.02 12.82
CA ASN A 70 0.96 -10.32 11.81
C ASN A 70 2.23 -9.49 11.97
N PHE A 71 2.11 -8.25 12.47
CA PHE A 71 3.22 -7.30 12.54
C PHE A 71 3.50 -6.74 13.95
N THR A 72 2.64 -7.03 14.94
CA THR A 72 2.81 -6.55 16.31
C THR A 72 3.12 -7.66 17.34
N SER A 73 3.08 -8.93 16.94
CA SER A 73 3.36 -10.08 17.82
C SER A 73 4.86 -10.38 17.98
N GLU A 74 5.21 -11.29 18.90
CA GLU A 74 6.57 -11.83 19.02
C GLU A 74 7.09 -12.48 17.72
N THR A 75 6.19 -12.98 16.87
CA THR A 75 6.52 -13.59 15.58
C THR A 75 6.52 -12.60 14.41
N ALA A 76 6.27 -11.32 14.66
CA ALA A 76 6.15 -10.29 13.62
C ALA A 76 7.36 -10.26 12.67
N LYS A 77 8.58 -10.29 13.20
CA LYS A 77 9.80 -10.28 12.36
C LYS A 77 9.90 -11.51 11.47
N ALA A 78 9.55 -12.69 11.99
CA ALA A 78 9.53 -13.92 11.21
C ALA A 78 8.47 -13.85 10.09
N ASN A 79 7.29 -13.31 10.40
CA ASN A 79 6.23 -13.10 9.42
C ASN A 79 6.67 -12.15 8.30
N MET A 80 7.30 -11.03 8.65
CA MET A 80 7.84 -10.09 7.66
C MET A 80 8.87 -10.75 6.75
N THR A 81 9.77 -11.56 7.30
CA THR A 81 10.76 -12.32 6.51
C THR A 81 10.12 -13.35 5.58
N ILE A 82 9.02 -13.98 5.99
CA ILE A 82 8.27 -14.88 5.10
C ILE A 82 7.67 -14.09 3.93
N LEU A 83 7.08 -12.92 4.20
CA LEU A 83 6.51 -12.07 3.16
C LEU A 83 7.57 -11.56 2.17
N THR A 84 8.77 -11.21 2.64
CA THR A 84 9.87 -10.81 1.74
C THR A 84 10.34 -11.96 0.87
N LYS A 85 10.46 -13.18 1.41
CA LYS A 85 10.79 -14.39 0.61
C LYS A 85 9.72 -14.67 -0.45
N ILE A 86 8.44 -14.64 -0.07
CA ILE A 86 7.33 -14.84 -1.03
C ILE A 86 7.41 -13.81 -2.15
N PHE A 87 7.68 -12.55 -1.82
CA PHE A 87 7.85 -11.51 -2.82
C PHE A 87 9.04 -11.80 -3.74
N ASP A 88 10.23 -12.07 -3.18
CA ASP A 88 11.49 -12.16 -3.92
C ASP A 88 11.51 -13.35 -4.89
N ASN A 89 11.17 -14.54 -4.42
CA ASN A 89 11.34 -15.77 -5.19
C ASN A 89 10.11 -16.69 -5.17
N GLY A 90 9.01 -16.28 -4.52
CA GLY A 90 7.79 -17.08 -4.47
C GLY A 90 7.99 -18.39 -3.71
N HIS A 91 8.85 -18.39 -2.70
CA HIS A 91 9.12 -19.54 -1.85
C HIS A 91 8.62 -19.30 -0.42
N VAL A 92 8.09 -20.36 0.16
CA VAL A 92 7.68 -20.44 1.56
C VAL A 92 8.33 -21.66 2.16
N GLU A 93 8.90 -21.50 3.34
CA GLU A 93 9.45 -22.60 4.13
C GLU A 93 9.05 -22.38 5.58
N ARG A 94 8.64 -23.46 6.23
CA ARG A 94 8.37 -23.48 7.66
C ARG A 94 8.73 -24.84 8.22
N ASN A 95 9.48 -24.86 9.30
CA ASN A 95 9.85 -26.07 10.03
C ASN A 95 9.41 -25.94 11.49
N ARG A 96 8.43 -26.73 11.93
CA ARG A 96 7.93 -26.77 13.31
C ARG A 96 8.27 -28.11 13.99
N SER A 97 8.14 -28.15 15.32
CA SER A 97 8.37 -29.36 16.11
C SER A 97 7.44 -30.51 15.70
N LYS A 98 7.86 -31.75 16.00
CA LYS A 98 7.20 -33.00 15.56
C LYS A 98 5.69 -33.08 15.87
N SER A 99 5.18 -32.34 16.85
CA SER A 99 3.76 -32.31 17.20
C SER A 99 2.89 -31.48 16.25
N ASN A 100 3.48 -30.71 15.33
CA ASN A 100 2.78 -29.81 14.38
C ASN A 100 3.23 -30.05 12.91
N LEU A 101 3.55 -31.30 12.57
CA LEU A 101 4.12 -31.71 11.28
C LEU A 101 3.27 -31.29 10.06
N GLU A 102 1.94 -31.25 10.20
CA GLU A 102 0.97 -30.84 9.17
C GLU A 102 1.12 -29.37 8.71
N SER A 103 1.83 -28.54 9.50
CA SER A 103 2.20 -27.16 9.12
C SER A 103 3.70 -27.04 8.76
N SER A 104 4.36 -28.20 8.72
CA SER A 104 5.70 -28.51 8.23
C SER A 104 5.82 -28.42 6.72
N GLY A 105 6.76 -27.69 6.13
CA GLY A 105 7.10 -27.93 4.72
C GLY A 105 7.51 -26.70 3.94
N GLU A 106 7.58 -26.91 2.63
CA GLU A 106 8.04 -25.94 1.65
C GLU A 106 7.02 -25.83 0.52
N ALA A 107 6.85 -24.62 0.01
CA ALA A 107 6.11 -24.36 -1.23
C ALA A 107 6.98 -23.52 -2.16
N PHE A 108 6.91 -23.85 -3.44
CA PHE A 108 7.61 -23.13 -4.51
C PHE A 108 6.61 -22.51 -5.46
N HIS A 109 7.05 -21.50 -6.20
CA HIS A 109 6.27 -20.89 -7.27
C HIS A 109 4.95 -20.26 -6.78
N VAL A 110 4.84 -19.91 -5.49
CA VAL A 110 3.66 -19.27 -4.91
C VAL A 110 3.67 -17.75 -5.15
N ARG A 111 2.49 -17.13 -5.17
CA ARG A 111 2.31 -15.69 -5.35
C ARG A 111 1.31 -15.16 -4.33
N LEU A 112 1.73 -14.10 -3.66
CA LEU A 112 0.91 -13.31 -2.76
C LEU A 112 0.91 -11.87 -3.27
N SER A 113 -0.27 -11.34 -3.58
CA SER A 113 -0.48 -9.92 -3.79
C SER A 113 -0.97 -9.28 -2.50
N ILE A 114 -0.45 -8.11 -2.15
CA ILE A 114 -0.91 -7.36 -0.97
C ILE A 114 -1.39 -5.99 -1.45
N HIS A 115 -2.64 -5.64 -1.13
CA HIS A 115 -3.23 -4.34 -1.42
C HIS A 115 -3.91 -3.79 -0.16
N LEU A 116 -3.40 -2.69 0.37
CA LEU A 116 -3.87 -2.12 1.63
C LEU A 116 -4.21 -0.64 1.43
N MET A 117 -5.40 -0.25 1.87
CA MET A 117 -5.75 1.15 2.08
C MET A 117 -5.74 1.41 3.58
N ALA A 118 -4.94 2.36 4.05
CA ALA A 118 -4.84 2.66 5.48
C ALA A 118 -5.00 4.17 5.73
N GLN A 119 -5.47 4.51 6.92
CA GLN A 119 -5.50 5.90 7.35
C GLN A 119 -4.07 6.45 7.52
N PRO A 120 -3.84 7.76 7.30
CA PRO A 120 -2.50 8.35 7.44
C PRO A 120 -1.82 8.07 8.78
N VAL A 121 -2.58 8.05 9.88
CA VAL A 121 -2.04 7.78 11.23
C VAL A 121 -1.41 6.39 11.33
N VAL A 122 -2.04 5.37 10.73
CA VAL A 122 -1.53 3.99 10.73
C VAL A 122 -0.22 3.91 9.95
N ILE A 123 -0.16 4.55 8.78
CA ILE A 123 1.05 4.57 7.95
C ILE A 123 2.20 5.30 8.67
N GLN A 124 1.91 6.40 9.35
CA GLN A 124 2.91 7.13 10.15
C GLN A 124 3.49 6.26 11.27
N GLU A 125 2.67 5.47 11.95
CA GLU A 125 3.14 4.53 12.98
C GLU A 125 4.07 3.46 12.40
N VAL A 126 3.72 2.89 11.24
CA VAL A 126 4.54 1.89 10.55
C VAL A 126 5.91 2.44 10.15
N ILE A 127 5.94 3.65 9.57
CA ILE A 127 7.19 4.32 9.17
C ILE A 127 8.05 4.62 10.41
N LYS A 128 7.45 5.19 11.47
CA LYS A 128 8.16 5.48 12.75
C LYS A 128 8.74 4.23 13.40
N GLY A 129 8.06 3.09 13.27
CA GLY A 129 8.49 1.83 13.87
C GLY A 129 9.82 1.32 13.32
N LYS A 130 10.23 1.74 12.10
CA LYS A 130 11.45 1.35 11.35
C LYS A 130 11.63 -0.15 11.06
N VAL A 131 11.08 -1.06 11.88
CA VAL A 131 11.27 -2.51 11.77
C VAL A 131 10.89 -3.05 10.39
N MET A 132 9.76 -2.62 9.82
CA MET A 132 9.36 -3.08 8.47
C MET A 132 10.33 -2.60 7.38
N GLY A 133 10.87 -1.38 7.54
CA GLY A 133 11.89 -0.83 6.65
C GLY A 133 13.21 -1.57 6.75
N GLU A 134 13.70 -1.81 7.98
CA GLU A 134 14.96 -2.50 8.25
C GLU A 134 14.95 -3.97 7.80
N ILE A 135 13.83 -4.67 7.95
CA ILE A 135 13.65 -6.04 7.41
C ILE A 135 13.54 -6.01 5.88
N GLY A 136 13.29 -4.84 5.28
CA GLY A 136 13.14 -4.63 3.85
C GLY A 136 11.73 -4.94 3.34
N LEU A 137 10.75 -5.21 4.21
CA LEU A 137 9.38 -5.44 3.77
C LEU A 137 8.75 -4.15 3.20
N LEU A 138 8.93 -3.02 3.88
CA LEU A 138 8.34 -1.74 3.46
C LEU A 138 8.80 -1.28 2.06
N PRO A 139 10.09 -1.36 1.70
CA PRO A 139 10.59 -1.11 0.34
C PRO A 139 9.96 -1.92 -0.80
N ARG A 140 9.27 -3.02 -0.50
CA ARG A 140 8.60 -3.87 -1.52
C ARG A 140 7.19 -3.37 -1.87
N PHE A 141 6.69 -2.35 -1.17
CA PHE A 141 5.41 -1.73 -1.45
C PHE A 141 5.53 -0.54 -2.40
N ILE A 142 4.60 -0.48 -3.36
CA ILE A 142 4.31 0.76 -4.09
C ILE A 142 3.31 1.53 -3.23
N PHE A 143 3.80 2.62 -2.64
CA PHE A 143 3.04 3.53 -1.78
C PHE A 143 2.58 4.77 -2.53
N VAL A 144 1.34 5.20 -2.27
CA VAL A 144 0.79 6.45 -2.78
C VAL A 144 -0.03 7.10 -1.67
N SER A 145 0.21 8.39 -1.40
CA SER A 145 -0.64 9.18 -0.52
C SER A 145 -1.22 10.39 -1.27
N PRO A 146 -2.31 10.18 -2.01
CA PRO A 146 -2.85 11.24 -2.86
C PRO A 146 -3.35 12.40 -2.00
N LYS A 147 -3.23 13.62 -2.54
CA LYS A 147 -3.76 14.82 -1.88
C LYS A 147 -5.25 14.65 -1.60
N SER A 148 -5.66 14.98 -0.39
CA SER A 148 -7.08 14.95 0.00
C SER A 148 -7.89 15.91 -0.88
N LEU A 149 -8.96 15.37 -1.47
CA LEU A 149 -9.96 16.17 -2.19
C LEU A 149 -11.12 16.59 -1.27
N VAL A 150 -11.06 16.30 0.03
CA VAL A 150 -12.07 16.73 1.01
C VAL A 150 -12.24 18.25 0.94
N GLY A 151 -13.49 18.73 0.94
CA GLY A 151 -13.81 20.16 0.79
C GLY A 151 -13.75 20.70 -0.65
N THR A 152 -13.32 19.90 -1.63
CA THR A 152 -13.26 20.30 -3.05
C THR A 152 -14.01 19.37 -4.01
N ARG A 153 -14.53 18.23 -3.51
CA ARG A 153 -15.39 17.29 -4.27
C ARG A 153 -16.83 17.78 -4.35
N PHE A 154 -17.06 18.91 -5.01
CA PHE A 154 -18.42 19.40 -5.27
C PHE A 154 -19.08 18.56 -6.35
N LEU A 155 -20.27 18.04 -6.07
CA LEU A 155 -21.09 17.29 -7.03
C LEU A 155 -21.96 18.25 -7.84
N LYS A 156 -22.11 17.96 -9.12
CA LYS A 156 -23.13 18.55 -9.99
C LYS A 156 -24.25 17.54 -10.25
N ILE A 157 -25.38 17.99 -10.82
CA ILE A 157 -26.49 17.11 -11.18
C ILE A 157 -26.05 16.05 -12.20
N GLU A 158 -25.15 16.43 -13.12
CA GLU A 158 -24.63 15.51 -14.14
C GLU A 158 -23.83 14.36 -13.51
N ASP A 159 -23.15 14.59 -12.39
CA ASP A 159 -22.37 13.56 -11.69
C ASP A 159 -23.27 12.48 -11.07
N LEU A 160 -24.51 12.81 -10.71
CA LEU A 160 -25.47 11.84 -10.15
C LEU A 160 -26.00 10.86 -11.19
N ASN A 161 -25.98 11.27 -12.46
CA ASN A 161 -26.41 10.45 -13.59
C ASN A 161 -25.24 9.72 -14.26
N ARG A 162 -24.00 9.94 -13.79
CA ARG A 162 -22.82 9.33 -14.38
C ARG A 162 -22.80 7.83 -14.05
N ASN A 163 -22.93 7.00 -15.07
CA ASN A 163 -22.69 5.58 -14.93
C ASN A 163 -21.21 5.29 -15.17
N ILE A 164 -20.58 4.57 -14.25
CA ILE A 164 -19.18 4.16 -14.35
C ILE A 164 -18.92 3.27 -15.58
N LEU A 165 -19.96 2.55 -16.03
CA LEU A 165 -19.91 1.68 -17.20
C LEU A 165 -19.86 2.45 -18.52
N ASP A 166 -20.22 3.74 -18.52
CA ASP A 166 -20.15 4.60 -19.71
C ASP A 166 -18.74 5.18 -19.92
N ASP A 167 -17.82 5.00 -18.97
CA ASP A 167 -16.42 5.42 -19.12
C ASP A 167 -15.65 4.39 -19.95
N GLU A 168 -15.37 4.70 -21.21
CA GLU A 168 -14.70 3.81 -22.17
C GLU A 168 -13.39 3.22 -21.63
N ARG A 169 -12.67 3.96 -20.77
CA ARG A 169 -11.42 3.50 -20.15
C ARG A 169 -11.68 2.37 -19.17
N LEU A 170 -12.74 2.47 -18.38
CA LEU A 170 -13.14 1.44 -17.43
C LEU A 170 -13.78 0.25 -18.15
N ALA A 171 -14.58 0.50 -19.18
CA ALA A 171 -15.11 -0.56 -20.04
C ALA A 171 -13.97 -1.40 -20.63
N SER A 172 -12.96 -0.76 -21.23
CA SER A 172 -11.78 -1.43 -21.79
C SER A 172 -10.99 -2.21 -20.73
N TYR A 173 -10.83 -1.63 -19.54
CA TYR A 173 -10.17 -2.31 -18.42
C TYR A 173 -10.92 -3.59 -17.99
N TYR A 174 -12.24 -3.49 -17.79
CA TYR A 174 -13.05 -4.64 -17.38
C TYR A 174 -13.14 -5.71 -18.47
N GLU A 175 -13.23 -5.32 -19.75
CA GLU A 175 -13.14 -6.25 -20.87
C GLU A 175 -11.81 -7.01 -20.84
N ARG A 176 -10.71 -6.31 -20.61
CA ARG A 176 -9.41 -6.95 -20.48
C ARG A 176 -9.34 -7.91 -19.30
N CYS A 177 -9.83 -7.50 -18.12
CA CYS A 177 -9.95 -8.39 -16.96
C CYS A 177 -10.75 -9.66 -17.29
N ASN A 178 -11.91 -9.53 -17.96
CA ASN A 178 -12.72 -10.68 -18.37
C ASN A 178 -11.96 -11.61 -19.34
N SER A 179 -11.20 -11.05 -20.27
CA SER A 179 -10.39 -11.85 -21.21
C SER A 179 -9.26 -12.63 -20.50
N LEU A 180 -8.61 -12.02 -19.49
CA LEU A 180 -7.54 -12.63 -18.71
C LEU A 180 -8.06 -13.72 -17.76
N ILE A 181 -9.25 -13.48 -17.21
CA ILE A 181 -9.97 -14.42 -16.38
C ILE A 181 -10.36 -15.65 -17.24
N GLY A 182 -10.77 -15.46 -18.49
CA GLY A 182 -11.08 -16.56 -19.42
C GLY A 182 -12.17 -17.51 -18.91
N ASN A 183 -12.11 -18.79 -19.29
CA ASN A 183 -12.99 -19.86 -18.78
C ASN A 183 -12.40 -20.55 -17.53
N TRP A 184 -11.60 -19.85 -16.71
CA TRP A 184 -11.03 -20.35 -15.45
C TRP A 184 -12.03 -21.08 -14.52
N HIS A 185 -13.33 -20.76 -14.66
CA HIS A 185 -14.43 -21.41 -13.94
C HIS A 185 -14.43 -22.93 -14.11
N ASP A 186 -14.02 -23.45 -15.28
CA ASP A 186 -14.02 -24.88 -15.57
C ASP A 186 -12.73 -25.60 -15.12
N SER A 187 -11.69 -24.82 -14.76
CA SER A 187 -10.32 -25.29 -14.46
C SER A 187 -10.06 -25.55 -12.97
N ILE A 188 -10.99 -25.20 -12.07
CA ILE A 188 -10.80 -25.30 -10.61
C ILE A 188 -10.58 -26.76 -10.14
N MET A 189 -10.85 -27.74 -11.00
CA MET A 189 -10.79 -29.17 -10.67
C MET A 189 -9.58 -29.91 -11.26
N ASN A 190 -8.79 -29.30 -12.17
CA ASN A 190 -7.73 -29.98 -12.93
C ASN A 190 -6.50 -29.11 -13.20
N GLU A 191 -6.12 -28.20 -12.30
CA GLU A 191 -4.79 -27.59 -12.40
C GLU A 191 -3.75 -28.65 -12.03
N ASP A 192 -3.11 -29.24 -13.05
CA ASP A 192 -1.75 -29.73 -12.87
C ASP A 192 -0.96 -28.60 -12.22
N MET A 193 -0.47 -28.86 -11.01
CA MET A 193 0.27 -27.91 -10.17
C MET A 193 1.67 -27.62 -10.75
N ASN A 194 1.80 -27.48 -12.08
CA ASN A 194 3.01 -27.03 -12.75
C ASN A 194 2.97 -25.50 -12.94
N ASP A 195 4.13 -24.86 -12.79
CA ASP A 195 4.27 -23.43 -13.05
C ASP A 195 4.18 -23.15 -14.56
N SER A 196 2.98 -22.84 -15.05
CA SER A 196 2.70 -22.55 -16.45
C SER A 196 2.86 -21.07 -16.82
N ARG A 197 3.41 -20.24 -15.93
CA ARG A 197 3.51 -18.79 -16.17
C ARG A 197 4.57 -18.49 -17.24
N PRO A 198 4.23 -17.72 -18.28
CA PRO A 198 5.18 -17.38 -19.32
C PRO A 198 6.28 -16.47 -18.77
N MET A 199 7.52 -16.76 -19.15
CA MET A 199 8.63 -15.84 -18.94
C MET A 199 8.65 -14.82 -20.08
N LEU A 200 8.52 -13.54 -19.73
CA LEU A 200 8.54 -12.43 -20.68
C LEU A 200 9.96 -11.85 -20.77
N GLU A 201 10.58 -11.91 -21.95
CA GLU A 201 11.89 -11.30 -22.16
C GLU A 201 11.78 -9.78 -22.35
N MET A 202 12.86 -9.04 -22.08
CA MET A 202 12.95 -7.62 -22.41
C MET A 202 13.50 -7.40 -23.83
N SER A 203 12.91 -6.47 -24.58
CA SER A 203 13.50 -5.99 -25.82
C SER A 203 14.78 -5.19 -25.57
N LEU A 204 15.60 -5.00 -26.61
CA LEU A 204 16.84 -4.24 -26.48
C LEU A 204 16.59 -2.78 -26.07
N SER A 205 15.52 -2.17 -26.60
CA SER A 205 15.10 -0.82 -26.20
C SER A 205 14.63 -0.78 -24.74
N ALA A 206 13.87 -1.78 -24.29
CA ALA A 206 13.48 -1.91 -22.88
C ALA A 206 14.69 -2.04 -21.95
N LYS A 207 15.68 -2.87 -22.30
CA LYS A 207 16.93 -3.02 -21.51
C LYS A 207 17.68 -1.69 -21.40
N LYS A 208 17.80 -0.93 -22.49
CA LYS A 208 18.45 0.39 -22.49
C LYS A 208 17.70 1.39 -21.62
N ALA A 209 16.37 1.45 -21.74
CA ALA A 209 15.54 2.32 -20.92
C ALA A 209 15.65 1.96 -19.43
N PHE A 210 15.63 0.68 -19.10
CA PHE A 210 15.80 0.19 -17.74
C PHE A 210 17.14 0.60 -17.14
N ILE A 211 18.25 0.36 -17.84
CA ILE A 211 19.61 0.75 -17.38
C ILE A 211 19.67 2.25 -17.10
N ASN A 212 19.14 3.08 -18.01
CA ASN A 212 19.16 4.53 -17.84
C ASN A 212 18.37 4.97 -16.59
N ILE A 213 17.18 4.41 -16.37
CA ILE A 213 16.34 4.74 -15.22
C ILE A 213 16.97 4.23 -13.92
N TYR A 214 17.47 2.99 -13.92
CA TYR A 214 18.15 2.39 -12.77
C TYR A 214 19.34 3.24 -12.33
N ASN A 215 20.23 3.59 -13.26
CA ASN A 215 21.41 4.41 -12.95
C ASN A 215 21.03 5.84 -12.50
N ALA A 216 19.94 6.40 -13.01
CA ALA A 216 19.43 7.70 -12.55
C ALA A 216 18.93 7.65 -11.09
N ILE A 217 18.21 6.59 -10.72
CA ILE A 217 17.76 6.36 -9.34
C ILE A 217 18.97 6.12 -8.43
N GLU A 218 19.93 5.31 -8.88
CA GLU A 218 21.16 5.04 -8.14
C GLU A 218 21.96 6.32 -7.85
N GLY A 219 22.17 7.17 -8.86
CA GLY A 219 22.81 8.47 -8.65
C GLY A 219 22.05 9.37 -7.67
N ALA A 220 20.72 9.30 -7.67
CA ALA A 220 19.88 10.07 -6.75
C ALA A 220 19.93 9.56 -5.29
N GLN A 221 20.49 8.38 -5.02
CA GLN A 221 20.75 7.87 -3.65
C GLN A 221 22.08 8.35 -3.05
N SER A 222 22.90 9.10 -3.81
CA SER A 222 24.13 9.69 -3.30
C SER A 222 23.89 10.58 -2.06
N ALA A 223 24.93 10.87 -1.29
CA ALA A 223 24.81 11.61 -0.02
C ALA A 223 24.11 12.99 -0.12
N THR A 224 24.11 13.61 -1.30
CA THR A 224 23.42 14.88 -1.58
C THR A 224 22.27 14.73 -2.58
N GLY A 225 21.96 13.49 -2.96
CA GLY A 225 20.91 13.14 -3.91
C GLY A 225 19.52 13.20 -3.29
N LYS A 226 18.49 13.31 -4.15
CA LYS A 226 17.08 13.45 -3.76
C LYS A 226 16.59 12.31 -2.84
N PHE A 227 17.15 11.12 -2.96
CA PHE A 227 16.72 9.91 -2.24
C PHE A 227 17.75 9.43 -1.20
N SER A 228 18.64 10.32 -0.73
CA SER A 228 19.66 9.98 0.29
C SER A 228 19.07 9.39 1.57
N ASP A 229 17.88 9.87 1.97
CA ASP A 229 17.17 9.42 3.18
C ASP A 229 16.16 8.28 2.91
N LEU A 230 16.13 7.76 1.67
CA LEU A 230 15.23 6.68 1.21
C LEU A 230 15.99 5.56 0.51
N SER A 231 17.24 5.32 0.89
CA SER A 231 18.09 4.33 0.21
C SER A 231 17.46 2.93 0.19
N ALA A 232 16.70 2.54 1.21
CA ALA A 232 16.06 1.22 1.26
C ALA A 232 14.99 1.07 0.15
N GLU A 233 14.10 2.04 0.02
CA GLU A 233 13.03 2.11 -0.99
C GLU A 233 13.62 2.31 -2.40
N ALA A 234 14.54 3.26 -2.54
CA ALA A 234 15.14 3.61 -3.82
C ALA A 234 15.98 2.45 -4.40
N SER A 235 16.72 1.72 -3.57
CA SER A 235 17.46 0.52 -3.99
C SER A 235 16.55 -0.61 -4.49
N ARG A 236 15.28 -0.65 -4.05
CA ARG A 236 14.29 -1.65 -4.50
C ARG A 236 13.53 -1.23 -5.76
N ALA A 237 13.59 0.05 -6.13
CA ALA A 237 12.81 0.61 -7.22
C ALA A 237 13.04 -0.11 -8.56
N GLY A 238 14.29 -0.49 -8.87
CA GLY A 238 14.60 -1.22 -10.10
C GLY A 238 13.83 -2.54 -10.23
N GLU A 239 13.74 -3.31 -9.13
CA GLU A 239 12.99 -4.57 -9.11
C GLU A 239 11.48 -4.33 -9.28
N LEU A 240 10.94 -3.30 -8.60
CA LEU A 240 9.53 -2.92 -8.74
C LEU A 240 9.19 -2.50 -10.17
N ILE A 241 10.08 -1.75 -10.81
CA ILE A 241 9.92 -1.32 -12.21
C ILE A 241 9.83 -2.55 -13.13
N LEU A 242 10.75 -3.51 -12.99
CA LEU A 242 10.72 -4.72 -13.82
C LEU A 242 9.44 -5.52 -13.58
N ARG A 243 9.06 -5.76 -12.31
CA ARG A 243 7.83 -6.49 -11.96
C ARG A 243 6.59 -5.84 -12.56
N LEU A 244 6.45 -4.52 -12.40
CA LEU A 244 5.29 -3.78 -12.93
C LEU A 244 5.29 -3.73 -14.46
N SER A 245 6.45 -3.62 -15.09
CA SER A 245 6.57 -3.66 -16.56
C SER A 245 6.15 -5.00 -17.14
N THR A 246 6.50 -6.10 -16.47
CA THR A 246 6.06 -7.45 -16.82
C THR A 246 4.54 -7.59 -16.67
N VAL A 247 3.96 -7.03 -15.60
CA VAL A 247 2.50 -6.98 -15.42
C VAL A 247 1.82 -6.19 -16.54
N PHE A 248 2.39 -5.05 -16.95
CA PHE A 248 1.85 -4.27 -18.08
C PHE A 248 1.90 -5.03 -19.40
N ALA A 249 3.05 -5.61 -19.75
CA ALA A 249 3.18 -6.41 -20.96
C ALA A 249 2.17 -7.56 -21.00
N PHE A 250 2.05 -8.32 -19.90
CA PHE A 250 1.08 -9.40 -19.78
C PHE A 250 -0.37 -8.88 -19.85
N PHE A 251 -0.66 -7.79 -19.16
CA PHE A 251 -1.97 -7.15 -19.20
C PHE A 251 -2.31 -6.60 -20.58
N GLU A 252 -1.34 -6.26 -21.42
CA GLU A 252 -1.58 -5.86 -22.82
C GLU A 252 -1.63 -7.06 -23.78
N GLY A 253 -1.29 -8.26 -23.32
CA GLY A 253 -1.25 -9.47 -24.14
C GLY A 253 -0.01 -9.55 -25.02
N ILE A 254 1.04 -8.82 -24.65
CA ILE A 254 2.32 -8.78 -25.34
C ILE A 254 3.25 -9.80 -24.69
N ASP A 255 3.91 -10.61 -25.50
CA ASP A 255 4.83 -11.68 -25.08
C ASP A 255 6.25 -11.17 -24.75
N LYS A 256 6.41 -9.85 -24.67
CA LYS A 256 7.68 -9.18 -24.46
C LYS A 256 7.53 -7.87 -23.70
N VAL A 257 8.48 -7.58 -22.82
CA VAL A 257 8.57 -6.28 -22.15
C VAL A 257 9.25 -5.28 -23.10
N GLU A 258 8.44 -4.36 -23.63
CA GLU A 258 8.89 -3.23 -24.45
C GLU A 258 9.25 -1.97 -23.65
N GLU A 259 9.93 -1.03 -24.31
CA GLU A 259 10.41 0.22 -23.73
C GLU A 259 9.29 1.03 -23.06
N GLN A 260 8.09 1.05 -23.66
CA GLN A 260 6.97 1.80 -23.11
C GLN A 260 6.49 1.24 -21.76
N HIS A 261 6.54 -0.08 -21.56
CA HIS A 261 6.18 -0.69 -20.28
C HIS A 261 7.15 -0.25 -19.17
N ILE A 262 8.46 -0.25 -19.46
CA ILE A 262 9.49 0.24 -18.53
C ILE A 262 9.24 1.71 -18.17
N LYS A 263 8.99 2.57 -19.16
CA LYS A 263 8.71 4.00 -18.93
C LYS A 263 7.42 4.25 -18.15
N ASN A 264 6.38 3.43 -18.37
CA ASN A 264 5.12 3.57 -17.64
C ASN A 264 5.26 3.08 -16.20
N ALA A 265 5.92 1.94 -16.00
CA ALA A 265 6.19 1.41 -14.67
C ALA A 265 7.09 2.35 -13.85
N SER A 266 8.11 2.93 -14.48
CA SER A 266 8.99 3.88 -13.81
C SER A 266 8.28 5.13 -13.33
N LYS A 267 7.29 5.64 -14.07
CA LYS A 267 6.47 6.78 -13.61
C LYS A 267 5.75 6.47 -12.29
N ILE A 268 5.18 5.28 -12.16
CA ILE A 268 4.46 4.86 -10.95
C ILE A 268 5.43 4.67 -9.79
N VAL A 269 6.55 3.98 -10.02
CA VAL A 269 7.54 3.73 -8.96
C VAL A 269 8.22 5.03 -8.52
N LEU A 270 8.58 5.91 -9.44
CA LEU A 270 9.15 7.23 -9.09
C LEU A 270 8.14 8.10 -8.34
N HIS A 271 6.87 8.10 -8.74
CA HIS A 271 5.83 8.76 -7.97
C HIS A 271 5.75 8.19 -6.56
N SER A 272 5.82 6.87 -6.41
CA SER A 272 5.83 6.23 -5.10
C SER A 272 7.03 6.63 -4.23
N LEU A 273 8.24 6.70 -4.80
CA LEU A 273 9.42 7.19 -4.08
C LEU A 273 9.25 8.65 -3.62
N GLU A 274 8.61 9.49 -4.43
CA GLU A 274 8.30 10.86 -4.03
C GLU A 274 7.28 10.93 -2.90
N GLU A 275 6.28 10.05 -2.90
CA GLU A 275 5.29 9.94 -1.82
C GLU A 275 5.93 9.42 -0.53
N TRP A 276 6.80 8.41 -0.62
CA TRP A 276 7.64 7.99 0.50
C TRP A 276 8.46 9.15 1.05
N LEU A 277 9.07 9.96 0.18
CA LEU A 277 9.94 11.08 0.61
C LEU A 277 9.13 12.13 1.34
N LYS A 278 7.96 12.50 0.80
CA LYS A 278 7.05 13.44 1.46
C LYS A 278 6.62 12.94 2.83
N TYR A 279 6.30 11.64 2.96
CA TYR A 279 5.88 11.05 4.24
C TYR A 279 7.02 10.98 5.26
N THR A 280 8.23 10.61 4.83
CA THR A 280 9.41 10.58 5.69
C THR A 280 9.83 11.99 6.12
N VAL A 281 9.74 12.99 5.23
CA VAL A 281 10.00 14.38 5.58
C VAL A 281 8.93 14.93 6.52
N GLN A 282 7.65 14.61 6.31
CA GLN A 282 6.60 14.95 7.29
C GLN A 282 6.85 14.28 8.66
N GLU A 283 7.43 13.08 8.68
CA GLU A 283 7.81 12.38 9.91
C GLU A 283 9.02 13.02 10.60
N SER A 284 10.08 13.36 9.86
CA SER A 284 11.26 14.05 10.41
C SER A 284 10.94 15.45 10.90
N LEU A 285 9.89 16.07 10.34
CA LEU A 285 9.34 17.32 10.82
C LEU A 285 8.32 17.15 11.96
N HIS A 286 8.02 15.94 12.46
CA HIS A 286 7.09 15.73 13.57
C HIS A 286 7.46 16.63 14.75
N ASN A 287 6.70 17.70 14.88
CA ASN A 287 6.98 18.78 15.80
C ASN A 287 5.91 18.75 16.90
N PRO A 288 6.24 18.25 18.12
CA PRO A 288 5.29 18.22 19.23
C PRO A 288 4.70 19.59 19.54
N GLU A 289 5.47 20.66 19.31
CA GLU A 289 5.03 22.03 19.51
C GLU A 289 4.06 22.47 18.41
N ALA A 290 4.16 21.92 17.19
CA ALA A 290 3.20 22.13 16.12
C ALA A 290 1.86 21.45 16.41
N THR A 291 1.88 20.19 16.86
CA THR A 291 0.68 19.50 17.35
C THR A 291 0.04 20.29 18.49
N LYS A 292 0.85 20.76 19.44
CA LYS A 292 0.36 21.57 20.56
C LYS A 292 -0.21 22.91 20.11
N LEU A 293 0.44 23.55 19.14
CA LEU A 293 -0.03 24.79 18.55
C LEU A 293 -1.39 24.59 17.89
N LEU A 294 -1.57 23.55 17.08
CA LEU A 294 -2.84 23.26 16.42
C LEU A 294 -3.98 23.06 17.44
N GLU A 295 -3.76 22.29 18.50
CA GLU A 295 -4.72 22.13 19.60
C GLU A 295 -5.13 23.49 20.21
N LEU A 296 -4.17 24.38 20.44
CA LEU A 296 -4.40 25.70 21.04
C LEU A 296 -5.16 26.62 20.08
N LEU A 297 -4.84 26.60 18.79
CA LEU A 297 -5.56 27.34 17.75
C LEU A 297 -7.02 26.88 17.66
N LEU A 298 -7.26 25.55 17.65
CA LEU A 298 -8.61 24.97 17.64
C LEU A 298 -9.41 25.32 18.90
N LYS A 299 -8.79 25.24 20.08
CA LYS A 299 -9.42 25.62 21.34
C LYS A 299 -9.83 27.10 21.32
N LYS A 300 -8.97 27.97 20.79
CA LYS A 300 -9.26 29.41 20.69
C LYS A 300 -10.34 29.71 19.66
N TYR A 301 -10.36 29.00 18.53
CA TYR A 301 -11.46 29.06 17.57
C TYR A 301 -12.80 28.69 18.22
N LYS A 302 -12.87 27.57 18.96
CA LYS A 302 -14.09 27.16 19.67
C LYS A 302 -14.61 28.20 20.67
N ILE A 303 -13.73 28.99 21.29
CA ILE A 303 -14.10 30.02 22.26
C ILE A 303 -14.49 31.34 21.57
N THR A 304 -13.79 31.73 20.51
CA THR A 304 -13.85 33.09 19.96
C THR A 304 -14.48 33.20 18.58
N GLY A 305 -14.68 32.07 17.88
CA GLY A 305 -15.08 32.02 16.47
C GLY A 305 -14.03 32.51 15.48
N LYS A 306 -12.86 32.98 15.93
CA LYS A 306 -11.82 33.53 15.05
C LYS A 306 -10.96 32.42 14.45
N THR A 307 -10.84 32.43 13.13
CA THR A 307 -10.05 31.46 12.34
C THR A 307 -8.62 31.92 12.09
N TYR A 308 -8.23 33.10 12.56
CA TYR A 308 -6.92 33.68 12.30
C TYR A 308 -6.33 34.33 13.56
N LEU A 309 -5.01 34.29 13.67
CA LEU A 309 -4.24 34.89 14.75
C LEU A 309 -3.01 35.58 14.21
N LEU A 310 -2.64 36.71 14.82
CA LEU A 310 -1.38 37.38 14.51
C LEU A 310 -0.22 36.44 14.84
N LYS A 311 0.70 36.20 13.90
CA LYS A 311 1.84 35.27 14.07
C LYS A 311 2.65 35.60 15.32
N SER A 312 2.88 36.89 15.57
CA SER A 312 3.62 37.34 16.76
C SER A 312 2.92 37.02 18.07
N SER A 313 1.58 36.91 18.10
CA SER A 313 0.81 36.60 19.32
C SER A 313 0.86 35.12 19.74
N ILE A 314 1.35 34.23 18.85
CA ILE A 314 1.47 32.79 19.14
C ILE A 314 2.46 32.54 20.29
N ASN A 315 3.42 33.45 20.51
CA ASN A 315 4.37 33.38 21.63
C ASN A 315 3.70 33.40 23.02
N GLN A 316 2.45 33.85 23.11
CA GLN A 316 1.69 33.88 24.36
C GLN A 316 0.93 32.57 24.62
N LEU A 317 0.84 31.66 23.65
CA LEU A 317 0.01 30.45 23.75
C LEU A 317 0.70 29.32 24.53
N SER A 318 2.04 29.25 24.53
CA SER A 318 2.84 28.26 25.26
C SER A 318 4.22 28.82 25.59
N ARG A 319 4.83 28.37 26.70
CA ARG A 319 6.17 28.78 27.12
C ARG A 319 7.24 28.46 26.05
N LYS A 320 7.11 27.32 25.36
CA LYS A 320 8.08 26.89 24.35
C LYS A 320 7.95 27.65 23.02
N LEU A 321 6.74 28.06 22.65
CA LEU A 321 6.47 28.89 21.46
C LEU A 321 6.93 30.35 21.61
N LYS A 322 7.52 30.72 22.76
CA LYS A 322 8.21 32.01 22.93
C LYS A 322 9.51 32.08 22.13
N ASP A 323 10.14 30.94 21.90
CA ASP A 323 11.31 30.83 21.02
C ASP A 323 10.86 30.98 19.57
N LEU A 324 11.45 31.96 18.87
CA LEU A 324 11.11 32.29 17.48
C LEU A 324 11.35 31.11 16.54
N ASN A 325 12.46 30.36 16.70
CA ASN A 325 12.80 29.25 15.82
C ASN A 325 11.83 28.08 16.02
N ILE A 326 11.50 27.77 17.27
CA ILE A 326 10.53 26.71 17.59
C ILE A 326 9.14 27.06 17.04
N ARG A 327 8.71 28.32 17.22
CA ARG A 327 7.41 28.80 16.75
C ARG A 327 7.31 28.77 15.23
N ASP A 328 8.30 29.31 14.54
CA ASP A 328 8.24 29.44 13.09
C ASP A 328 8.38 28.06 12.43
N SER A 329 9.21 27.16 12.97
CA SER A 329 9.26 25.74 12.58
C SER A 329 7.91 25.03 12.79
N ALA A 330 7.22 25.30 13.90
CA ALA A 330 5.90 24.72 14.16
C ALA A 330 4.83 25.22 13.17
N ILE A 331 4.88 26.49 12.79
CA ILE A 331 3.96 27.08 11.81
C ILE A 331 4.24 26.54 10.40
N GLU A 332 5.52 26.42 10.02
CA GLU A 332 5.93 25.86 8.75
C GLU A 332 5.47 24.40 8.62
N TYR A 333 5.65 23.60 9.68
CA TYR A 333 5.13 22.24 9.74
C TYR A 333 3.63 22.17 9.51
N LEU A 334 2.84 22.96 10.25
CA LEU A 334 1.38 23.00 10.07
C LEU A 334 0.98 23.52 8.68
N SER A 335 1.81 24.37 8.06
CA SER A 335 1.56 24.86 6.70
C SER A 335 1.80 23.77 5.65
N LEU A 336 2.83 22.93 5.85
CA LEU A 336 3.13 21.78 5.00
C LEU A 336 2.03 20.70 5.08
N LEU A 337 1.43 20.52 6.25
CA LEU A 337 0.27 19.63 6.46
C LEU A 337 -1.07 20.24 5.98
N ASP A 338 -1.04 21.46 5.43
CA ASP A 338 -2.23 22.23 5.06
C ASP A 338 -3.22 22.38 6.23
N ASP A 339 -2.72 22.44 7.47
CA ASP A 339 -3.50 22.68 8.70
C ASP A 339 -3.69 24.17 8.95
N VAL A 340 -2.70 24.98 8.55
CA VAL A 340 -2.74 26.45 8.62
C VAL A 340 -2.16 27.06 7.35
N LYS A 341 -2.40 28.35 7.14
CA LYS A 341 -1.72 29.17 6.13
C LYS A 341 -1.23 30.47 6.75
N VAL A 342 -0.07 30.93 6.34
CA VAL A 342 0.42 32.27 6.70
C VAL A 342 -0.01 33.25 5.60
N ILE A 343 -0.69 34.32 5.99
CA ILE A 343 -1.08 35.42 5.08
C ILE A 343 -0.50 36.73 5.60
N ASN A 344 -0.25 37.68 4.71
CA ASN A 344 0.25 39.00 5.06
C ASN A 344 -0.84 40.05 4.80
N ILE A 345 -1.16 40.85 5.82
CA ILE A 345 -2.16 41.93 5.77
C ILE A 345 -1.56 43.14 6.48
N ASP A 346 -1.49 44.29 5.79
CA ASP A 346 -0.99 45.57 6.34
C ASP A 346 0.35 45.43 7.10
N ASP A 347 1.35 44.85 6.42
CA ASP A 347 2.70 44.58 6.94
C ASP A 347 2.76 43.65 8.17
N LYS A 348 1.70 42.84 8.40
CA LYS A 348 1.62 41.88 9.50
C LYS A 348 1.29 40.48 9.01
N GLU A 349 2.02 39.50 9.54
CA GLU A 349 1.77 38.08 9.28
C GLU A 349 0.70 37.51 10.21
N TYR A 350 -0.28 36.83 9.62
CA TYR A 350 -1.35 36.11 10.31
C TYR A 350 -1.30 34.63 9.98
N VAL A 351 -1.44 33.79 11.00
CA VAL A 351 -1.64 32.35 10.86
C VAL A 351 -3.14 32.08 10.84
N VAL A 352 -3.63 31.57 9.71
CA VAL A 352 -5.04 31.28 9.45
C VAL A 352 -5.23 29.77 9.52
N LEU A 353 -6.15 29.34 10.37
CA LEU A 353 -6.57 27.95 10.50
C LEU A 353 -7.26 27.50 9.20
N ASN A 354 -6.93 26.31 8.70
CA ASN A 354 -7.57 25.78 7.51
C ASN A 354 -9.09 25.63 7.73
N PRO A 355 -9.94 26.04 6.77
CA PRO A 355 -11.40 25.92 6.88
C PRO A 355 -11.91 24.52 7.20
N LYS A 356 -11.13 23.46 6.94
CA LYS A 356 -11.43 22.06 7.29
C LYS A 356 -11.77 21.85 8.77
N TYR A 357 -11.38 22.77 9.64
CA TYR A 357 -11.66 22.72 11.08
C TYR A 357 -12.82 23.62 11.54
N THR A 358 -13.39 24.40 10.62
CA THR A 358 -14.33 25.49 10.93
C THR A 358 -15.70 25.28 10.32
N LEU A 359 -15.80 24.39 9.33
CA LEU A 359 -17.05 23.93 8.74
C LEU A 359 -17.65 22.87 9.66
N ASN A 360 -18.80 23.19 10.28
CA ASN A 360 -19.69 22.21 10.90
C ASN A 360 -20.53 21.51 9.82
#